data_AF-A0A425CLA1-F1
#
_entry.id   AF-A0A425CLA1-F1
#
_cell.length_a   1.000
_cell.length_b   1.000
_cell.length_c   1.000
_cell.angle_alpha   90.00
_cell.angle_beta   90.00
_cell.angle_gamma   90.00
#
_symmetry.space_group_name_H-M   'P 1'
#
loop_
_entity.id
_entity.type
_entity.pdbx_description
1 polymer ?
#
loop_
_entity_poly.entity_id
_entity_poly.type
_entity_poly.pdbx_seq_one_letter_code
_entity_poly.pdbx_strand_id
1 'polypeptide(L)'
;MHAVSSYMFMGFALAGAADFTAIAHHILSSHVVRRLEMDMSGMDMTPSTLMEKKASSTTSDDDYKCPVCGMSTKDMNYDNLNHIGFVNGQIVYTCGMAPRSFDGYKMDYTDTAYLAANMAEFIVNTTDITAYAECENSCEACGDGIKDPVTGDNVTTSNYQYVCLSNGQKLYFASTTSKNKYLTNVNLEPRYLVNSIICHNKTCLDAEKITELSAAAKAFVPDLLTSNNRGSAIASDSSAAVSVKALASLTFVVASGMVVLAAMA
;
A
#
# COMPACT_ATOMS: atom_id res chain seq x y z
N MET A 1 23.92 -24.02 -42.24
CA MET A 1 22.96 -24.94 -42.87
C MET A 1 21.80 -25.15 -41.91
N HIS A 2 20.61 -25.30 -42.49
CA HIS A 2 19.30 -24.98 -41.92
C HIS A 2 18.81 -25.89 -40.77
N ALA A 3 17.85 -25.31 -40.04
CA ALA A 3 16.98 -25.85 -39.00
C ALA A 3 16.13 -27.07 -39.42
N VAL A 4 15.70 -27.87 -38.44
CA VAL A 4 14.30 -28.34 -38.21
C VAL A 4 14.26 -28.87 -36.76
N SER A 5 13.56 -28.29 -35.78
CA SER A 5 12.11 -28.21 -35.57
C SER A 5 11.41 -29.58 -35.57
N SER A 6 10.96 -30.03 -34.41
CA SER A 6 9.89 -31.02 -34.29
C SER A 6 9.09 -30.76 -33.01
N TYR A 7 7.98 -30.07 -33.22
CA TYR A 7 6.86 -29.98 -32.30
C TYR A 7 6.09 -31.30 -32.35
N MET A 8 5.83 -31.91 -31.19
CA MET A 8 4.72 -32.84 -31.02
C MET A 8 3.72 -32.21 -30.04
N PHE A 9 2.66 -31.65 -30.61
CA PHE A 9 1.40 -31.40 -29.94
C PHE A 9 0.61 -32.72 -29.93
N MET A 10 0.33 -33.27 -28.74
CA MET A 10 -0.79 -34.19 -28.56
C MET A 10 -1.81 -33.50 -27.67
N GLY A 11 -2.95 -33.16 -28.27
CA GLY A 11 -4.14 -32.76 -27.54
C GLY A 11 -4.87 -33.99 -27.00
N PHE A 12 -5.44 -33.85 -25.82
CA PHE A 12 -6.66 -34.57 -25.43
C PHE A 12 -7.58 -33.60 -24.71
N ALA A 13 -8.70 -33.32 -25.37
CA ALA A 13 -9.89 -32.75 -24.76
C ALA A 13 -10.60 -33.85 -23.97
N LEU A 14 -10.95 -33.58 -22.72
CA LEU A 14 -12.01 -34.30 -22.02
C LEU A 14 -12.89 -33.25 -21.33
N ALA A 15 -14.09 -33.10 -21.89
CA ALA A 15 -15.22 -32.49 -21.25
C ALA A 15 -15.66 -33.39 -20.08
N GLY A 16 -15.72 -32.81 -18.88
CA GLY A 16 -16.34 -33.41 -17.71
C GLY A 16 -17.32 -32.42 -17.12
N ALA A 17 -18.57 -32.48 -17.57
CA ALA A 17 -19.69 -31.92 -16.83
C ALA A 17 -19.87 -32.79 -15.58
N ALA A 18 -19.85 -32.17 -14.40
CA ALA A 18 -20.24 -32.81 -13.15
C ALA A 18 -21.33 -31.97 -12.51
N ASP A 19 -22.40 -32.67 -12.17
CA ASP A 19 -23.72 -32.19 -11.83
C ASP A 19 -23.79 -31.30 -10.58
N PHE A 20 -24.64 -30.28 -10.68
CA PHE A 20 -25.20 -29.57 -9.53
C PHE A 20 -26.28 -30.46 -8.88
N THR A 21 -25.96 -31.12 -7.77
CA THR A 21 -26.97 -31.66 -6.85
C THR A 21 -27.28 -30.65 -5.77
N ALA A 22 -28.42 -29.97 -5.93
CA ALA A 22 -29.10 -29.24 -4.87
C ALA A 22 -29.60 -30.23 -3.80
N ILE A 23 -29.15 -30.10 -2.56
CA ILE A 23 -29.76 -30.78 -1.42
C ILE A 23 -30.57 -29.75 -0.64
N ALA A 24 -31.89 -29.86 -0.77
CA ALA A 24 -32.85 -29.21 0.09
C ALA A 24 -32.89 -29.92 1.44
N HIS A 25 -32.57 -29.20 2.53
CA HIS A 25 -32.97 -29.59 3.88
C HIS A 25 -33.95 -28.56 4.43
N HIS A 26 -35.23 -28.85 4.23
CA HIS A 26 -36.32 -28.32 5.06
C HIS A 26 -36.66 -29.38 6.10
N ILE A 27 -36.38 -29.12 7.38
CA ILE A 27 -37.16 -29.68 8.48
C ILE A 27 -37.45 -28.55 9.48
N LEU A 28 -38.75 -28.38 9.73
CA LEU A 28 -39.37 -27.51 10.71
C LEU A 28 -38.74 -27.64 12.10
N SER A 29 -38.55 -26.51 12.76
CA SER A 29 -38.70 -26.44 14.22
C SER A 29 -39.52 -25.22 14.58
N SER A 30 -40.84 -25.43 14.63
CA SER A 30 -41.75 -24.59 15.40
C SER A 30 -41.50 -24.87 16.87
N HIS A 31 -41.28 -23.84 17.69
CA HIS A 31 -42.00 -23.66 18.95
C HIS A 31 -41.54 -22.40 19.71
N VAL A 32 -42.55 -21.62 20.10
CA VAL A 32 -42.67 -20.85 21.34
C VAL A 32 -42.03 -19.46 21.39
N VAL A 33 -42.95 -18.50 21.19
CA VAL A 33 -42.91 -17.13 21.68
C VAL A 33 -42.72 -17.13 23.19
N ARG A 34 -41.67 -16.46 23.68
CA ARG A 34 -41.69 -15.84 25.01
C ARG A 34 -40.92 -14.52 24.96
N ARG A 35 -41.71 -13.44 24.92
CA ARG A 35 -41.30 -12.11 25.38
C ARG A 35 -40.77 -12.25 26.80
N LEU A 36 -39.54 -11.83 27.04
CA LEU A 36 -39.13 -11.24 28.30
C LEU A 36 -38.44 -9.93 27.94
N GLU A 37 -39.20 -8.84 28.12
CA GLU A 37 -38.64 -7.52 28.35
C GLU A 37 -37.66 -7.64 29.52
N MET A 38 -36.40 -7.24 29.29
CA MET A 38 -35.47 -6.99 30.37
C MET A 38 -35.28 -5.48 30.48
N ASP A 39 -35.74 -5.00 31.62
CA ASP A 39 -35.76 -3.63 32.09
C ASP A 39 -34.35 -3.04 32.16
N MET A 40 -34.19 -1.81 31.67
CA MET A 40 -32.96 -1.04 31.78
C MET A 40 -32.86 -0.47 33.20
N SER A 41 -31.93 -0.98 34.01
CA SER A 41 -31.57 -0.34 35.28
C SER A 41 -30.12 -0.57 35.64
N GLY A 42 -29.32 0.49 35.44
CA GLY A 42 -28.15 0.90 36.22
C GLY A 42 -27.13 -0.14 36.66
N MET A 43 -25.98 -0.15 35.98
CA MET A 43 -24.69 -0.41 36.65
C MET A 43 -23.62 0.53 36.07
N ASP A 44 -23.37 1.62 36.81
CA ASP A 44 -22.09 2.33 36.80
C ASP A 44 -21.02 1.42 37.39
N MET A 45 -19.95 1.16 36.64
CA MET A 45 -18.65 0.76 37.18
C MET A 45 -17.53 1.33 36.30
N THR A 46 -16.95 2.44 36.75
CA THR A 46 -15.52 2.75 36.56
C THR A 46 -14.84 2.54 37.92
N PRO A 47 -13.63 1.96 38.02
CA PRO A 47 -12.42 2.63 37.54
C PRO A 47 -11.30 1.76 36.94
N SER A 48 -10.54 2.39 36.03
CA SER A 48 -9.08 2.38 35.85
C SER A 48 -8.26 1.12 36.19
N THR A 49 -7.64 0.50 35.17
CA THR A 49 -6.17 0.33 34.96
C THR A 49 -5.87 -0.89 34.07
N LEU A 50 -5.77 -0.67 32.76
CA LEU A 50 -4.83 -1.23 31.78
C LEU A 50 -5.49 -1.02 30.42
N MET A 51 -5.11 0.07 29.75
CA MET A 51 -5.17 0.05 28.30
C MET A 51 -4.10 -0.93 27.82
N GLU A 52 -4.39 -2.23 27.89
CA GLU A 52 -4.00 -3.06 26.77
C GLU A 52 -4.78 -2.50 25.59
N LYS A 53 -4.12 -1.60 24.88
CA LYS A 53 -4.46 -1.24 23.51
C LYS A 53 -4.25 -2.50 22.69
N LYS A 54 -5.14 -3.50 22.88
CA LYS A 54 -5.43 -4.48 21.87
C LYS A 54 -5.76 -3.62 20.67
N ALA A 55 -4.86 -3.63 19.69
CA ALA A 55 -5.14 -3.04 18.39
C ALA A 55 -6.57 -3.48 18.07
N SER A 56 -7.50 -2.52 18.06
CA SER A 56 -8.86 -2.79 17.65
C SER A 56 -8.69 -3.36 16.26
N SER A 57 -8.83 -4.68 16.12
CA SER A 57 -8.90 -5.35 14.85
C SER A 57 -10.27 -5.03 14.28
N THR A 58 -10.51 -3.74 14.04
CA THR A 58 -11.52 -3.30 13.11
C THR A 58 -10.96 -3.74 11.77
N THR A 59 -11.30 -4.96 11.35
CA THR A 59 -11.05 -5.41 9.99
C THR A 59 -11.69 -4.37 9.08
N SER A 60 -10.90 -3.71 8.24
CA SER A 60 -11.44 -2.75 7.28
C SER A 60 -12.47 -3.46 6.40
N ASP A 61 -13.55 -2.75 6.05
CA ASP A 61 -14.56 -3.23 5.11
C ASP A 61 -14.09 -3.10 3.65
N ASP A 62 -12.95 -2.46 3.40
CA ASP A 62 -12.40 -2.28 2.06
C ASP A 62 -11.79 -3.58 1.50
N ASP A 63 -11.95 -3.78 0.20
CA ASP A 63 -11.22 -4.81 -0.54
C ASP A 63 -9.87 -4.28 -1.02
N TYR A 64 -8.78 -4.80 -0.47
CA TYR A 64 -7.43 -4.45 -0.91
C TYR A 64 -6.89 -5.51 -1.86
N LYS A 65 -5.85 -5.17 -2.63
CA LYS A 65 -5.09 -6.14 -3.42
C LYS A 65 -3.79 -6.47 -2.72
N CYS A 66 -3.50 -7.75 -2.54
CA CYS A 66 -2.27 -8.23 -1.94
C CYS A 66 -1.06 -7.75 -2.75
N PRO A 67 -0.02 -7.13 -2.15
CA PRO A 67 1.13 -6.65 -2.90
C PRO A 67 1.92 -7.77 -3.58
N VAL A 68 1.84 -8.99 -3.04
CA VAL A 68 2.57 -10.15 -3.54
C VAL A 68 1.89 -10.81 -4.74
N CYS A 69 0.58 -11.01 -4.65
CA CYS A 69 -0.18 -11.88 -5.56
C CYS A 69 -1.16 -11.10 -6.45
N GLY A 70 -1.48 -9.85 -6.11
CA GLY A 70 -2.50 -9.03 -6.79
C GLY A 70 -3.94 -9.51 -6.56
N MET A 71 -4.16 -10.60 -5.84
CA MET A 71 -5.50 -11.07 -5.50
C MET A 71 -6.13 -10.21 -4.41
N SER A 72 -7.46 -10.22 -4.38
CA SER A 72 -8.25 -9.60 -3.31
C SER A 72 -7.87 -10.18 -1.93
N THR A 73 -7.92 -9.32 -0.92
CA THR A 73 -7.70 -9.67 0.50
C THR A 73 -9.00 -10.06 1.21
N LYS A 74 -10.16 -9.93 0.54
CA LYS A 74 -11.48 -10.32 1.06
C LYS A 74 -12.08 -11.53 0.36
N ASP A 75 -11.83 -11.70 -0.93
CA ASP A 75 -12.32 -12.83 -1.71
C ASP A 75 -11.84 -14.17 -1.12
N MET A 76 -12.55 -15.25 -1.45
CA MET A 76 -12.22 -16.61 -0.99
C MET A 76 -12.18 -16.77 0.54
N ASN A 77 -13.02 -16.00 1.26
CA ASN A 77 -13.11 -16.02 2.73
C ASN A 77 -11.83 -15.56 3.44
N TYR A 78 -11.00 -14.75 2.78
CA TYR A 78 -9.84 -14.14 3.43
C TYR A 78 -10.23 -13.01 4.36
N ASP A 79 -11.31 -12.27 4.08
CA ASP A 79 -11.95 -11.25 4.92
C ASP A 79 -10.97 -10.34 5.70
N ASN A 80 -9.86 -9.92 5.07
CA ASN A 80 -8.80 -9.11 5.70
C ASN A 80 -8.16 -9.75 6.95
N LEU A 81 -8.29 -11.06 7.13
CA LEU A 81 -7.76 -11.83 8.26
C LEU A 81 -6.24 -12.10 8.14
N ASN A 82 -5.65 -11.77 7.00
CA ASN A 82 -4.22 -11.91 6.73
C ASN A 82 -3.63 -10.52 6.46
N HIS A 83 -2.62 -10.15 7.25
CA HIS A 83 -2.01 -8.83 7.16
C HIS A 83 -0.69 -8.75 7.93
N ILE A 84 0.06 -7.71 7.64
CA ILE A 84 1.22 -7.30 8.43
C ILE A 84 0.88 -5.98 9.15
N GLY A 85 1.28 -5.88 10.41
CA GLY A 85 1.14 -4.67 11.20
C GLY A 85 2.51 -4.04 11.40
N PHE A 86 2.59 -2.73 11.18
CA PHE A 86 3.77 -1.93 11.43
C PHE A 86 3.78 -1.41 12.87
N VAL A 87 4.97 -0.98 13.31
CA VAL A 87 5.11 -0.15 14.51
C VAL A 87 4.13 1.02 14.41
N ASN A 88 3.50 1.36 15.54
CA ASN A 88 2.44 2.37 15.64
C ASN A 88 1.12 2.06 14.91
N GLY A 89 0.95 0.84 14.39
CA GLY A 89 -0.37 0.26 14.12
C GLY A 89 -0.92 0.42 12.71
N GLN A 90 -0.13 0.92 11.73
CA GLN A 90 -0.52 0.81 10.32
C GLN A 90 -0.51 -0.64 9.87
N ILE A 91 -1.40 -0.99 8.93
CA ILE A 91 -1.61 -2.36 8.46
C ILE A 91 -1.51 -2.40 6.94
N VAL A 92 -0.88 -3.45 6.41
CA VAL A 92 -0.93 -3.83 4.99
C VAL A 92 -1.53 -5.22 4.89
N TYR A 93 -2.60 -5.36 4.12
CA TYR A 93 -3.36 -6.60 3.99
C TYR A 93 -2.79 -7.52 2.91
N THR A 94 -2.95 -8.83 3.10
CA THR A 94 -2.46 -9.85 2.18
C THR A 94 -3.54 -10.89 1.86
N CYS A 95 -3.33 -11.64 0.77
CA CYS A 95 -4.16 -12.79 0.43
C CYS A 95 -3.80 -13.96 1.37
N GLY A 96 -4.79 -14.71 1.85
CA GLY A 96 -4.61 -15.84 2.78
C GLY A 96 -4.20 -17.15 2.10
N MET A 97 -3.43 -17.05 1.01
CA MET A 97 -3.05 -18.20 0.19
C MET A 97 -2.20 -19.19 0.98
N ALA A 98 -2.29 -20.46 0.58
CA ALA A 98 -1.42 -21.51 1.12
C ALA A 98 0.05 -21.17 0.86
N PRO A 99 0.98 -21.59 1.76
CA PRO A 99 2.41 -21.39 1.54
C PRO A 99 2.86 -21.90 0.17
N ARG A 100 3.75 -21.14 -0.46
CA ARG A 100 4.32 -21.47 -1.78
C ARG A 100 5.79 -21.11 -1.85
N SER A 101 6.48 -21.68 -2.82
CA SER A 101 7.89 -21.41 -3.04
C SER A 101 8.08 -19.99 -3.60
N PHE A 102 9.17 -19.37 -3.18
CA PHE A 102 9.65 -18.08 -3.69
C PHE A 102 11.11 -18.19 -4.12
N ASP A 103 11.47 -17.46 -5.16
CA ASP A 103 12.83 -17.46 -5.68
C ASP A 103 13.83 -17.00 -4.60
N GLY A 104 14.94 -17.73 -4.50
CA GLY A 104 15.97 -17.48 -3.48
C GLY A 104 15.69 -18.15 -2.13
N TYR A 105 14.56 -18.85 -1.97
CA TYR A 105 14.22 -19.57 -0.74
C TYR A 105 14.08 -21.08 -0.95
N LYS A 106 14.43 -21.84 0.10
CA LYS A 106 14.41 -23.31 0.08
C LYS A 106 13.12 -23.94 0.64
N MET A 107 12.24 -23.11 1.21
CA MET A 107 11.01 -23.54 1.87
C MET A 107 9.85 -22.70 1.35
N ASP A 108 8.65 -23.21 1.54
CA ASP A 108 7.43 -22.50 1.21
C ASP A 108 7.07 -21.50 2.31
N TYR A 109 6.58 -20.34 1.91
CA TYR A 109 6.14 -19.26 2.79
C TYR A 109 4.75 -18.77 2.41
N THR A 110 4.03 -18.27 3.40
CA THR A 110 2.82 -17.48 3.17
C THR A 110 3.19 -16.15 2.51
N ASP A 111 2.29 -15.61 1.68
CA ASP A 111 2.47 -14.27 1.11
C ASP A 111 2.64 -13.21 2.22
N THR A 112 1.98 -13.39 3.37
CA THR A 112 2.13 -12.51 4.54
C THR A 112 3.54 -12.51 5.11
N ALA A 113 4.14 -13.67 5.37
CA ALA A 113 5.50 -13.76 5.89
C ALA A 113 6.53 -13.29 4.85
N TYR A 114 6.31 -13.61 3.57
CA TYR A 114 7.16 -13.14 2.48
C TYR A 114 7.14 -11.61 2.36
N LEU A 115 5.95 -10.99 2.34
CA LEU A 115 5.80 -9.54 2.29
C LEU A 115 6.43 -8.86 3.50
N ALA A 116 6.20 -9.39 4.70
CA ALA A 116 6.79 -8.85 5.93
C ALA A 116 8.32 -8.83 5.86
N ALA A 117 8.94 -9.88 5.33
CA ALA A 117 10.38 -9.96 5.19
C ALA A 117 10.90 -9.05 4.06
N ASN A 118 10.24 -9.02 2.91
CA ASN A 118 10.75 -8.46 1.66
C ASN A 118 10.03 -7.20 1.22
N MET A 119 9.55 -6.37 2.15
CA MET A 119 8.74 -5.19 1.84
C MET A 119 9.34 -4.29 0.75
N ALA A 120 10.67 -4.13 0.72
CA ALA A 120 11.38 -3.33 -0.28
C ALA A 120 11.14 -3.77 -1.73
N GLU A 121 10.93 -5.08 -1.96
CA GLU A 121 10.61 -5.64 -3.29
C GLU A 121 9.28 -5.13 -3.84
N PHE A 122 8.35 -4.76 -2.97
CA PHE A 122 6.99 -4.38 -3.32
C PHE A 122 6.78 -2.87 -3.30
N ILE A 123 7.83 -2.08 -3.06
CA ILE A 123 7.74 -0.62 -3.10
C ILE A 123 7.78 -0.16 -4.56
N VAL A 124 6.77 0.60 -4.96
CA VAL A 124 6.72 1.23 -6.28
C VAL A 124 7.38 2.60 -6.21
N ASN A 125 8.44 2.76 -7.01
CA ASN A 125 9.16 4.01 -7.16
C ASN A 125 8.32 5.04 -7.94
N THR A 126 8.43 6.31 -7.58
CA THR A 126 7.69 7.41 -8.23
C THR A 126 8.02 7.57 -9.72
N THR A 127 9.17 7.07 -10.15
CA THR A 127 9.60 7.04 -11.55
C THR A 127 8.84 6.02 -12.39
N ASP A 128 8.24 4.99 -11.78
CA ASP A 128 7.33 4.06 -12.45
C ASP A 128 5.91 4.64 -12.46
N ILE A 129 5.66 5.57 -13.39
CA ILE A 129 4.41 6.33 -13.47
C ILE A 129 3.19 5.40 -13.59
N THR A 130 3.33 4.26 -14.27
CA THR A 130 2.23 3.33 -14.51
C THR A 130 1.86 2.58 -13.23
N ALA A 131 2.84 1.95 -12.58
CA ALA A 131 2.56 1.23 -11.34
C ALA A 131 2.22 2.18 -10.19
N TYR A 132 2.82 3.37 -10.16
CA TYR A 132 2.58 4.35 -9.10
C TYR A 132 1.17 4.97 -9.19
N ALA A 133 0.55 4.98 -10.37
CA ALA A 133 -0.81 5.46 -10.57
C ALA A 133 -1.86 4.62 -9.81
N GLU A 134 -1.56 3.36 -9.47
CA GLU A 134 -2.42 2.51 -8.63
C GLU A 134 -2.56 3.06 -7.20
N CYS A 135 -1.62 3.90 -6.76
CA CYS A 135 -1.67 4.57 -5.47
C CYS A 135 -2.08 6.02 -5.63
N GLU A 136 -3.40 6.25 -5.63
CA GLU A 136 -3.96 7.60 -5.67
C GLU A 136 -3.35 8.49 -4.58
N ASN A 137 -3.08 9.75 -4.94
CA ASN A 137 -2.56 10.77 -4.03
C ASN A 137 -3.67 11.27 -3.11
N SER A 138 -4.09 10.40 -2.20
CA SER A 138 -5.16 10.58 -1.23
C SER A 138 -4.85 9.80 0.05
N CYS A 139 -5.40 10.27 1.18
CA CYS A 139 -5.28 9.59 2.46
C CYS A 139 -6.65 9.45 3.12
N GLU A 140 -7.40 8.44 2.70
CA GLU A 140 -8.71 8.10 3.28
C GLU A 140 -8.53 7.64 4.74
N ALA A 141 -7.52 6.80 4.98
CA ALA A 141 -7.16 6.30 6.31
C ALA A 141 -6.68 7.40 7.29
N CYS A 142 -6.39 8.63 6.83
CA CYS A 142 -6.01 9.71 7.73
C CYS A 142 -7.15 10.11 8.69
N GLY A 143 -8.41 9.84 8.34
CA GLY A 143 -9.55 10.03 9.24
C GLY A 143 -9.53 9.11 10.46
N ASP A 144 -8.87 7.94 10.35
CA ASP A 144 -8.85 6.89 11.37
C ASP A 144 -7.75 7.07 12.41
N GLY A 145 -6.98 8.17 12.33
CA GLY A 145 -5.92 8.48 13.28
C GLY A 145 -4.68 7.60 13.12
N ILE A 146 -4.34 7.23 11.88
CA ILE A 146 -3.12 6.47 11.57
C ILE A 146 -1.85 7.22 12.00
N LYS A 147 -0.82 6.45 12.34
CA LYS A 147 0.43 6.96 12.91
C LYS A 147 1.62 6.64 12.05
N ASP A 148 2.55 7.59 11.95
CA ASP A 148 3.83 7.40 11.28
C ASP A 148 4.57 6.17 11.87
N PRO A 149 4.99 5.17 11.07
CA PRO A 149 5.63 3.96 11.59
C PRO A 149 7.01 4.23 12.21
N VAL A 150 7.65 5.33 11.81
CA VAL A 150 9.01 5.71 12.22
C VAL A 150 8.97 6.60 13.46
N THR A 151 8.05 7.56 13.53
CA THR A 151 8.01 8.58 14.60
C THR A 151 6.85 8.44 15.57
N GLY A 152 5.74 7.82 15.17
CA GLY A 152 4.49 7.74 15.95
C GLY A 152 3.63 9.01 15.88
N ASP A 153 4.05 10.00 15.10
CA ASP A 153 3.30 11.24 14.87
C ASP A 153 1.99 10.95 14.13
N ASN A 154 1.00 11.83 14.32
CA ASN A 154 -0.26 11.74 13.58
C ASN A 154 -0.02 12.00 12.10
N VAL A 155 -0.55 11.12 11.25
CA VAL A 155 -0.71 11.43 9.83
C VAL A 155 -2.11 11.97 9.61
N THR A 156 -2.20 13.09 8.92
CA THR A 156 -3.43 13.82 8.62
C THR A 156 -3.47 14.15 7.14
N THR A 157 -4.63 14.58 6.63
CA THR A 157 -4.80 14.97 5.22
C THR A 157 -3.93 16.17 4.82
N SER A 158 -3.36 16.92 5.76
CA SER A 158 -2.51 18.10 5.48
C SER A 158 -1.01 17.82 5.46
N ASN A 159 -0.55 16.74 6.10
CA ASN A 159 0.88 16.43 6.23
C ASN A 159 1.28 15.06 5.67
N TYR A 160 0.31 14.24 5.23
CA TYR A 160 0.62 12.88 4.79
C TYR A 160 1.64 12.87 3.65
N GLN A 161 2.58 11.95 3.79
CA GLN A 161 3.36 11.38 2.73
C GLN A 161 2.98 9.91 2.64
N TYR A 162 3.26 9.25 1.52
CA TYR A 162 3.04 7.82 1.40
C TYR A 162 4.15 7.14 0.60
N VAL A 163 4.28 5.84 0.85
CA VAL A 163 4.98 4.88 0.01
C VAL A 163 3.91 4.03 -0.66
N CYS A 164 3.98 3.96 -1.99
CA CYS A 164 3.11 3.10 -2.78
C CYS A 164 3.66 1.67 -2.76
N LEU A 165 2.78 0.71 -2.51
CA LEU A 165 3.07 -0.70 -2.66
C LEU A 165 2.44 -1.23 -3.94
N SER A 166 3.00 -2.31 -4.48
CA SER A 166 2.41 -3.02 -5.62
C SER A 166 0.92 -3.28 -5.37
N ASN A 167 0.12 -3.05 -6.42
CA ASN A 167 -1.34 -3.21 -6.39
C ASN A 167 -2.09 -2.21 -5.47
N GLY A 168 -1.52 -1.03 -5.22
CA GLY A 168 -2.28 0.15 -4.78
C GLY A 168 -2.38 0.37 -3.26
N GLN A 169 -1.92 -0.57 -2.43
CA GLN A 169 -1.86 -0.34 -0.98
C GLN A 169 -0.79 0.70 -0.63
N LYS A 170 -0.99 1.43 0.47
CA LYS A 170 -0.15 2.57 0.87
C LYS A 170 0.34 2.42 2.31
N LEU A 171 1.57 2.83 2.56
CA LEU A 171 2.10 3.08 3.91
C LEU A 171 2.29 4.59 4.09
N TYR A 172 1.74 5.16 5.15
CA TYR A 172 1.67 6.60 5.35
C TYR A 172 2.71 7.12 6.33
N PHE A 173 3.14 8.37 6.15
CA PHE A 173 4.14 9.03 6.99
C PHE A 173 3.72 10.48 7.26
N ALA A 174 4.12 11.01 8.40
CA ALA A 174 3.82 12.39 8.80
C ALA A 174 4.77 13.42 8.17
N SER A 175 5.87 12.98 7.55
CA SER A 175 6.86 13.87 6.94
C SER A 175 7.69 13.17 5.84
N THR A 176 8.33 13.96 4.97
CA THR A 176 9.30 13.44 3.99
C THR A 176 10.52 12.82 4.68
N THR A 177 10.92 13.35 5.84
CA THR A 177 12.07 12.85 6.61
C THR A 177 11.84 11.44 7.11
N SER A 178 10.69 11.17 7.73
CA SER A 178 10.34 9.83 8.19
C SER A 178 10.13 8.86 7.03
N LYS A 179 9.46 9.28 5.95
CA LYS A 179 9.37 8.49 4.71
C LYS A 179 10.75 8.09 4.18
N ASN A 180 11.67 9.04 4.05
CA ASN A 180 13.00 8.79 3.52
C ASN A 180 13.82 7.90 4.46
N LYS A 181 13.66 8.06 5.78
CA LYS A 181 14.28 7.16 6.77
C LYS A 181 13.78 5.73 6.60
N TYR A 182 12.49 5.54 6.34
CA TYR A 182 11.97 4.20 6.05
C TYR A 182 12.57 3.61 4.77
N LEU A 183 12.51 4.37 3.67
CA LEU A 183 12.99 3.94 2.36
C LEU A 183 14.48 3.59 2.33
N THR A 184 15.32 4.23 3.15
CA THR A 184 16.76 3.93 3.22
C THR A 184 17.12 2.75 4.11
N ASN A 185 16.17 2.19 4.86
CA ASN A 185 16.43 1.08 5.79
C ASN A 185 15.64 -0.20 5.45
N VAL A 186 14.55 -0.10 4.69
CA VAL A 186 13.67 -1.23 4.36
C VAL A 186 14.35 -2.36 3.57
N ASN A 187 15.48 -2.09 2.92
CA ASN A 187 16.28 -3.07 2.17
C ASN A 187 17.55 -3.56 2.92
N LEU A 188 17.70 -3.23 4.21
CA LEU A 188 18.88 -3.62 4.99
C LEU A 188 18.69 -4.92 5.77
N GLU A 189 17.49 -5.15 6.29
CA GLU A 189 17.14 -6.35 7.05
C GLU A 189 15.67 -6.74 6.87
N PRO A 190 15.30 -8.02 7.03
CA PRO A 190 13.91 -8.43 7.01
C PRO A 190 13.09 -7.72 8.08
N ARG A 191 11.81 -7.43 7.78
CA ARG A 191 10.82 -6.94 8.76
C ARG A 191 11.13 -5.58 9.37
N TYR A 192 11.82 -4.69 8.64
CA TYR A 192 12.06 -3.32 9.10
C TYR A 192 10.75 -2.60 9.48
N LEU A 193 10.60 -2.27 10.77
CA LEU A 193 9.40 -1.69 11.40
C LEU A 193 8.11 -2.53 11.34
N VAL A 194 8.19 -3.81 10.98
CA VAL A 194 7.06 -4.74 11.10
C VAL A 194 6.98 -5.24 12.55
N ASN A 195 5.80 -5.13 13.16
CA ASN A 195 5.52 -5.51 14.55
C ASN A 195 4.66 -6.77 14.67
N SER A 196 3.83 -7.08 13.66
CA SER A 196 2.99 -8.28 13.67
C SER A 196 2.83 -8.86 12.27
N ILE A 197 2.75 -10.19 12.19
CA ILE A 197 2.58 -10.93 10.93
C ILE A 197 1.45 -11.93 11.16
N ILE A 198 0.26 -11.61 10.66
CA ILE A 198 -1.00 -12.26 11.00
C ILE A 198 -1.54 -13.04 9.81
N CYS A 199 -1.82 -14.32 10.02
CA CYS A 199 -2.48 -15.23 9.11
C CYS A 199 -3.74 -15.78 9.78
N HIS A 200 -4.91 -15.56 9.19
CA HIS A 200 -6.19 -16.00 9.75
C HIS A 200 -6.39 -15.59 11.23
N ASN A 201 -6.17 -14.31 11.56
CA ASN A 201 -6.26 -13.75 12.91
C ASN A 201 -5.30 -14.34 13.96
N LYS A 202 -4.26 -15.06 13.53
CA LYS A 202 -3.22 -15.61 14.40
C LYS A 202 -1.85 -15.26 13.83
N THR A 203 -0.82 -15.27 14.66
CA THR A 203 0.55 -15.14 14.15
C THR A 203 0.84 -16.25 13.13
N CYS A 204 1.37 -15.90 11.96
CA CYS A 204 1.74 -16.87 10.95
C CYS A 204 2.81 -17.84 11.49
N LEU A 205 2.70 -19.14 11.18
CA LEU A 205 3.63 -20.17 11.66
C LEU A 205 5.06 -20.01 11.09
N ASP A 206 5.20 -19.21 10.05
CA ASP A 206 6.42 -18.93 9.31
C ASP A 206 6.89 -17.47 9.43
N ALA A 207 6.26 -16.67 10.29
CA ALA A 207 6.47 -15.23 10.45
C ALA A 207 7.96 -14.81 10.50
N GLU A 208 8.80 -15.59 11.18
CA GLU A 208 10.21 -15.25 11.43
C GLU A 208 11.20 -16.18 10.72
N LYS A 209 10.72 -17.09 9.86
CA LYS A 209 11.57 -18.10 9.22
C LYS A 209 12.45 -17.53 8.11
N ILE A 210 12.05 -16.41 7.51
CA ILE A 210 12.88 -15.69 6.55
C ILE A 210 13.90 -14.84 7.32
N THR A 211 15.18 -15.23 7.27
CA THR A 211 16.28 -14.53 7.96
C THR A 211 17.11 -13.66 7.04
N GLU A 212 16.92 -13.78 5.72
CA GLU A 212 17.62 -12.99 4.71
C GLU A 212 16.63 -12.41 3.71
N LEU A 213 16.90 -11.17 3.28
CA LEU A 213 16.16 -10.52 2.21
C LEU A 213 16.34 -11.24 0.88
N SER A 214 15.29 -11.20 0.06
CA SER A 214 15.31 -11.63 -1.35
C SER A 214 16.32 -10.79 -2.13
N ALA A 215 16.76 -11.31 -3.28
CA ALA A 215 17.67 -10.56 -4.16
C ALA A 215 17.03 -9.25 -4.64
N ALA A 216 15.72 -9.26 -4.93
CA ALA A 216 14.99 -8.08 -5.36
C ALA A 216 14.86 -7.04 -4.24
N ALA A 217 14.55 -7.46 -3.01
CA ALA A 217 14.51 -6.56 -1.86
C ALA A 217 15.88 -5.91 -1.59
N LYS A 218 16.98 -6.67 -1.68
CA LYS A 218 18.35 -6.13 -1.55
C LYS A 218 18.72 -5.16 -2.68
N ALA A 219 18.19 -5.37 -3.88
CA ALA A 219 18.46 -4.54 -5.05
C ALA A 219 17.61 -3.26 -5.11
N PHE A 220 16.65 -3.09 -4.21
CA PHE A 220 15.80 -1.90 -4.15
C PHE A 220 16.65 -0.63 -3.95
N VAL A 221 16.40 0.36 -4.80
CA VAL A 221 16.99 1.71 -4.71
C VAL A 221 15.84 2.72 -4.67
N PRO A 222 15.65 3.46 -3.55
CA PRO A 222 14.53 4.36 -3.41
C PRO A 222 14.70 5.66 -4.20
N ASP A 223 13.60 6.12 -4.80
CA ASP A 223 13.49 7.47 -5.35
C ASP A 223 13.34 8.50 -4.21
N LEU A 224 14.46 8.95 -3.66
CA LEU A 224 14.46 9.99 -2.64
C LEU A 224 14.22 11.36 -3.29
N LEU A 225 12.96 11.80 -3.31
CA LEU A 225 12.65 13.20 -3.61
C LEU A 225 13.25 14.07 -2.51
N THR A 226 14.44 14.61 -2.78
CA THR A 226 15.02 15.69 -1.99
C THR A 226 14.20 16.93 -2.29
N SER A 227 13.38 17.36 -1.32
CA SER A 227 12.83 18.72 -1.32
C SER A 227 13.97 19.72 -1.08
N ASN A 228 14.90 19.84 -2.03
CA ASN A 228 15.81 20.97 -2.11
C ASN A 228 15.01 22.15 -2.63
N ASN A 229 14.43 22.93 -1.71
CA ASN A 229 14.19 24.34 -1.93
C ASN A 229 15.55 25.03 -2.20
N ARG A 230 16.08 24.89 -3.42
CA ARG A 230 16.93 25.90 -4.02
C ARG A 230 16.04 26.72 -4.94
N GLY A 231 15.37 27.69 -4.33
CA GLY A 231 14.99 28.88 -5.07
C GLY A 231 16.24 29.37 -5.79
N SER A 232 16.19 29.39 -7.12
CA SER A 232 17.12 30.16 -7.94
C SER A 232 16.92 31.63 -7.58
N ALA A 233 17.62 32.09 -6.55
CA ALA A 233 17.97 33.49 -6.41
C ALA A 233 19.28 33.66 -7.18
N ILE A 234 19.15 33.98 -8.47
CA ILE A 234 20.23 34.68 -9.17
C ILE A 234 20.35 36.03 -8.47
N ALA A 235 21.48 36.24 -7.81
CA ALA A 235 21.86 37.50 -7.22
C ALA A 235 22.10 38.54 -8.32
N SER A 236 21.64 39.77 -8.11
CA SER A 236 22.31 40.97 -8.61
C SER A 236 21.91 42.19 -7.82
N ASP A 237 22.92 43.02 -7.60
CA ASP A 237 23.08 44.06 -6.61
C ASP A 237 22.08 45.23 -6.60
N SER A 238 21.88 45.72 -5.38
CA SER A 238 21.78 47.13 -4.97
C SER A 238 21.48 48.20 -6.04
N SER A 239 20.33 48.86 -5.89
CA SER A 239 20.25 50.34 -5.86
C SER A 239 18.89 50.85 -5.39
N ALA A 240 18.97 51.71 -4.36
CA ALA A 240 18.09 52.81 -3.99
C ALA A 240 16.58 52.73 -4.30
N ALA A 241 15.79 52.73 -3.22
CA ALA A 241 14.39 53.10 -3.23
C ALA A 241 14.21 54.55 -3.73
N VAL A 242 13.50 54.73 -4.84
CA VAL A 242 12.78 55.96 -5.15
C VAL A 242 11.36 55.57 -5.56
N SER A 243 10.44 55.84 -4.64
CA SER A 243 9.00 55.79 -4.86
C SER A 243 8.58 57.01 -5.67
N VAL A 244 8.06 56.80 -6.88
CA VAL A 244 7.23 57.80 -7.57
C VAL A 244 5.99 57.13 -8.14
N LYS A 245 4.84 57.56 -7.63
CA LYS A 245 3.51 57.41 -8.24
C LYS A 245 3.49 58.08 -9.61
N ALA A 246 2.94 57.42 -10.64
CA ALA A 246 1.78 57.89 -11.42
C ALA A 246 1.71 57.28 -12.84
N LEU A 247 0.45 57.15 -13.28
CA LEU A 247 -0.11 56.78 -14.58
C LEU A 247 0.78 56.97 -15.83
N ALA A 248 0.67 56.01 -16.76
CA ALA A 248 0.08 56.26 -18.09
C ALA A 248 -0.16 54.95 -18.85
N SER A 249 -1.39 54.78 -19.32
CA SER A 249 -1.80 53.81 -20.34
C SER A 249 -1.00 54.03 -21.63
N LEU A 250 -0.51 52.96 -22.27
CA LEU A 250 -0.28 53.00 -23.72
C LEU A 250 -0.40 51.61 -24.34
N THR A 251 -1.34 51.53 -25.26
CA THR A 251 -1.60 50.51 -26.28
C THR A 251 -0.37 50.09 -27.06
N PHE A 252 -0.23 48.80 -27.37
CA PHE A 252 0.48 48.34 -28.56
C PHE A 252 -0.34 47.31 -29.34
N VAL A 253 -0.39 47.60 -30.64
CA VAL A 253 -1.11 46.91 -31.71
C VAL A 253 -0.26 45.77 -32.28
N VAL A 254 -0.98 44.76 -32.74
CA VAL A 254 -0.63 43.58 -33.55
C VAL A 254 0.42 43.85 -34.65
N ALA A 255 1.32 42.87 -34.87
CA ALA A 255 1.82 42.58 -36.21
C ALA A 255 2.18 41.09 -36.36
N SER A 256 1.39 40.41 -37.20
CA SER A 256 1.65 39.09 -37.75
C SER A 256 2.82 39.11 -38.73
N GLY A 257 3.61 38.04 -38.80
CA GLY A 257 4.63 37.85 -39.83
C GLY A 257 5.05 36.38 -39.99
N MET A 258 4.40 35.69 -40.94
CA MET A 258 4.82 34.40 -41.52
C MET A 258 5.46 34.68 -42.88
N VAL A 259 6.73 34.26 -43.11
CA VAL A 259 7.39 33.92 -44.41
C VAL A 259 8.65 33.11 -44.01
N VAL A 260 8.82 31.80 -44.26
CA VAL A 260 8.91 30.97 -45.49
C VAL A 260 10.31 30.99 -46.17
N LEU A 261 10.92 29.78 -46.24
CA LEU A 261 11.92 29.22 -47.20
C LEU A 261 13.27 29.96 -47.39
N ALA A 262 14.41 29.37 -47.78
CA ALA A 262 14.85 28.07 -48.30
C ALA A 262 16.38 27.96 -47.99
N ALA A 263 16.90 26.82 -47.54
CA ALA A 263 17.65 25.82 -48.32
C ALA A 263 18.78 26.32 -49.24
N MET A 264 19.89 25.57 -49.16
CA MET A 264 21.04 25.33 -50.05
C MET A 264 22.19 26.35 -50.20
N ALA A 265 23.31 26.02 -49.54
CA ALA A 265 24.60 25.76 -50.19
C ALA A 265 25.37 24.71 -49.37
#